data_AF-A0AAA9RYW4-F1
#
_entry.id   AF-A0AAA9RYW4-F1
#
_cell.length_a   1.000
_cell.length_b   1.000
_cell.length_c   1.000
_cell.angle_alpha   90.00
_cell.angle_beta   90.00
_cell.angle_gamma   90.00
#
_symmetry.space_group_name_H-M   'P 1'
#
loop_
_entity.id
_entity.type
_entity.pdbx_description
1 polymer ?
#
loop_
_entity_poly.entity_id
_entity_poly.type
_entity_poly.pdbx_seq_one_letter_code
_entity_poly.pdbx_strand_id
1 'polypeptide(L)' 'MRKHHIELRWKYDKKLYSKTEDTIEFMCQYGYRQLTPKHTFRTTCREGKVVYPQCG' A
#
# COMPACT_ATOMS: atom_id res chain seq x y z
N MET A 1 -2.47 2.86 7.08
CA MET A 1 -2.82 1.49 6.62
C MET A 1 -4.16 1.02 7.18
N ARG A 2 -4.36 0.96 8.50
CA ARG A 2 -5.66 0.61 9.12
C ARG A 2 -6.89 1.34 8.56
N LYS A 3 -6.81 2.67 8.34
CA LYS A 3 -7.94 3.44 7.77
C LYS A 3 -8.41 2.94 6.40
N HIS A 4 -7.51 2.36 5.61
CA HIS A 4 -7.80 1.87 4.26
C HIS A 4 -7.90 0.34 4.23
N HIS A 5 -7.75 -0.34 5.38
CA HIS A 5 -7.81 -1.79 5.51
C HIS A 5 -6.79 -2.50 4.60
N ILE A 6 -5.62 -1.88 4.44
CA ILE A 6 -4.50 -2.36 3.63
C ILE A 6 -3.34 -2.79 4.53
N GLU A 7 -2.50 -3.66 4.00
CA GLU A 7 -1.23 -4.11 4.55
C GLU A 7 -0.15 -4.11 3.46
N LEU A 8 1.11 -4.22 3.85
CA LEU A 8 2.23 -4.30 2.90
C LEU A 8 2.42 -5.74 2.46
N ARG A 9 2.67 -5.96 1.17
CA ARG A 9 2.85 -7.31 0.62
C ARG A 9 4.10 -8.02 1.13
N TRP A 10 5.20 -7.29 1.25
CA TRP A 10 6.52 -7.87 1.49
C TRP A 10 7.04 -7.69 2.92
N LYS A 11 6.39 -6.83 3.72
CA LYS A 11 6.81 -6.54 5.09
C LYS A 11 5.57 -6.45 5.98
N TYR A 12 5.59 -7.13 7.12
CA TYR A 12 4.57 -6.96 8.15
C TYR A 12 4.79 -5.70 9.01
N ASP A 13 5.84 -4.93 8.70
CA ASP A 13 6.26 -3.79 9.50
C ASP A 13 5.39 -2.55 9.26
N LYS A 14 5.05 -1.83 10.33
CA LYS A 14 4.14 -0.67 10.28
C LYS A 14 4.80 0.59 9.70
N LYS A 15 6.12 0.65 9.64
CA LYS A 15 6.90 1.77 9.12
C LYS A 15 7.78 1.31 7.96
N LEU A 16 7.38 1.65 6.74
CA LEU A 16 8.24 1.51 5.57
C LEU A 16 9.01 2.82 5.39
N TYR A 17 10.30 2.82 5.69
CA TYR A 17 11.22 3.88 5.27
C TYR A 17 11.59 3.62 3.80
N SER A 18 10.68 3.96 2.89
CA SER A 18 10.94 3.87 1.46
C SER A 18 11.74 5.08 1.01
N LYS A 19 12.89 4.85 0.38
CA LYS A 19 13.62 5.89 -0.33
C LYS A 19 12.81 6.30 -1.56
N THR A 20 13.06 7.51 -2.07
CA THR A 20 12.56 7.96 -3.36
C THR A 20 12.91 6.90 -4.42
N GLU A 21 11.94 6.52 -5.26
CA GLU A 21 12.02 5.44 -6.26
C GLU A 21 11.80 4.00 -5.76
N ASP A 22 11.62 3.77 -4.45
CA ASP A 22 11.22 2.44 -3.99
C ASP A 22 9.78 2.12 -4.44
N THR A 23 9.62 0.91 -4.99
CA THR A 23 8.30 0.37 -5.33
C THR A 23 7.68 -0.28 -4.10
N ILE A 24 6.53 0.25 -3.69
CA ILE A 24 5.75 -0.22 -2.56
C ILE A 24 4.56 -1.02 -3.09
N GLU A 25 4.42 -2.23 -2.60
CA GLU A 25 3.25 -3.07 -2.87
C GLU A 25 2.38 -3.22 -1.62
N PHE A 26 1.10 -2.92 -1.80
CA PHE A 26 0.05 -3.08 -0.81
C PHE A 26 -0.82 -4.30 -1.15
N MET A 27 -1.48 -4.83 -0.13
CA MET A 27 -2.56 -5.81 -0.24
C MET A 27 -3.70 -5.40 0.69
N CYS A 28 -4.89 -5.95 0.48
CA CYS A 28 -5.96 -5.80 1.46
C CYS A 28 -5.69 -6.71 2.65
N GLN A 29 -6.04 -6.23 3.85
CA GLN A 29 -6.06 -7.07 5.03
C GLN A 29 -7.02 -8.25 4.82
N TYR A 30 -6.70 -9.38 5.46
CA TYR A 30 -7.53 -10.57 5.41
C TYR A 30 -8.99 -10.26 5.77
N GLY A 31 -9.91 -10.65 4.88
CA GLY A 31 -11.35 -10.38 5.02
C GLY A 31 -11.87 -9.15 4.25
N TYR A 32 -11.00 -8.29 3.72
CA TYR A 32 -11.39 -7.12 2.92
C TYR A 32 -11.12 -7.31 1.43
N ARG A 33 -11.96 -6.73 0.57
CA ARG A 33 -11.82 -6.77 -0.89
C ARG A 33 -11.25 -5.49 -1.45
N GLN A 34 -10.62 -5.62 -2.62
CA GLN A 34 -10.05 -4.48 -3.36
C GLN A 34 -11.20 -3.61 -3.88
N LEU A 35 -11.28 -2.37 -3.40
CA LEU A 35 -12.23 -1.37 -3.93
C LEU A 35 -11.58 -0.54 -5.04
N THR A 36 -10.30 -0.23 -4.89
CA THR A 36 -9.52 0.49 -5.90
C THR A 36 -8.95 -0.46 -6.95
N PRO A 37 -8.62 0.01 -8.16
CA PRO A 37 -7.99 -0.81 -9.20
C PRO A 37 -6.65 -1.41 -8.77
N LYS A 38 -6.26 -2.56 -9.35
CA LYS A 38 -4.99 -3.23 -9.02
C LYS A 38 -3.74 -2.35 -9.20
N HIS A 39 -3.77 -1.37 -10.11
CA HIS A 39 -2.61 -0.50 -10.33
C HIS A 39 -2.30 0.41 -9.13
N THR A 40 -3.26 0.72 -8.25
CA THR A 40 -2.99 1.51 -7.04
C THR A 40 -2.34 0.68 -5.94
N PHE A 41 -2.37 -0.65 -6.05
CA PHE A 41 -1.70 -1.53 -5.09
C PHE A 41 -0.20 -1.61 -5.29
N ARG A 42 0.31 -1.17 -6.45
CA ARG A 42 1.75 -1.05 -6.71
C ARG A 42 2.06 0.39 -7.06
N THR A 43 2.67 1.10 -6.13
CA THR A 43 3.01 2.52 -6.30
C THR A 43 4.48 2.75 -6.03
N THR A 44 5.05 3.78 -6.65
CA THR A 44 6.44 4.15 -6.42
C THR A 44 6.45 5.41 -5.57
N CYS A 45 7.27 5.44 -4.52
CA CYS A 45 7.45 6.64 -3.73
C CYS A 45 8.09 7.74 -4.60
N ARG A 46 7.32 8.76 -4.99
CA ARG A 46 7.82 9.93 -5.72
C ARG A 46 7.81 11.12 -4.77
N GLU A 47 9.00 11.63 -4.47
CA GLU A 47 9.18 12.84 -3.64
C GLU A 47 8.48 12.76 -2.26
N GLY A 48 8.48 11.59 -1.63
CA GLY A 48 7.83 11.38 -0.32
C GLY A 48 6.30 11.30 -0.37
N LYS A 49 5.67 11.34 -1.55
CA LYS A 49 4.24 11.12 -1.74
C LYS A 49 3.98 9.68 -2.22
N VAL A 50 3.02 9.03 -1.58
CA VAL A 50 2.59 7.66 -1.86
C VAL A 50 1.07 7.65 -1.93
N VAL A 51 0.53 7.11 -3.02
CA VAL A 51 -0.93 6.91 -3.16
C VAL A 51 -1.30 5.59 -2.50
N TYR A 52 -2.22 5.62 -1.55
CA TYR A 52 -2.68 4.42 -0.86
C TYR A 52 -3.95 3.85 -1.51
N PRO A 53 -4.01 2.54 -1.79
CA PRO A 53 -5.24 1.89 -2.22
C PRO A 53 -6.24 1.78 -1.07
N GLN A 54 -7.50 1.47 -1.39
CA GLN A 54 -8.56 1.27 -0.40
C GLN A 54 -9.19 -0.12 -0.52
N CYS A 55 -9.45 -0.73 0.63
CA CYS A 55 -10.12 -2.01 0.76
C CYS A 55 -11.38 -1.87 1.64
N GLY A 56 -12.39 -2.69 1.36
CA GLY A 56 -13.66 -2.70 2.08
C GLY A 56 -14.40 -4.02 1.93
#